data_AF-A0A7V8ZG54-F1
#
_entry.id   AF-A0A7V8ZG54-F1
#
_cell.length_a   1.000
_cell.length_b   1.000
_cell.length_c   1.000
_cell.angle_alpha   90.00
_cell.angle_beta   90.00
_cell.angle_gamma   90.00
#
_symmetry.space_group_name_H-M   'P 1'
#
loop_
_entity.id
_entity.type
_entity.pdbx_description
1 polymer ?
#
loop_
_entity_poly.entity_id
_entity_poly.type
_entity_poly.pdbx_seq_one_letter_code
_entity_poly.pdbx_strand_id
1 'polypeptide(L)'
;GRVCDFYFDGVCWEMDAMDRSSDFFAAKHGESPYVVVTPEDFRFRIERHMATAHVENGDPIVSIEYAGLESTYDIEMAADGPLNFLANGIVSHNSHAACYALISYRTAWLKANHCAEYMAALISSVMDTKDKVPFFAAKCEEMGIGVLPPDVNISDHEFVVSGGDIRFGLDAVKGVGYAAVEAIKAARDDGGPFTSLWEFCARVDPRAVNKKAIEALVKCGAFSSTGDTRKGMLAVLEQAQAAGQKTQQDAEIGQGSIFDMFDEPASGAGSGAAAEAFAPAYPPVPSEEFEQGELLAVEKEAIGLFLSAHPLKEVREALYAKVTCRLGAIGDRKDKDFVAVGGIVTQAKKIRTKSGEMMMFATIDDLEGQVEILLFPKTLAEFEPQVDEVLLVKGTVSHGEKGTAVLANQVDPFTPSQAEVVRAREAAAKAPKAPDALRLRADARRLPASVIDDLKHLFLQHPGASEVVLKLDTSDGPRFLLFGSEFKVKPDAGLRAELDAILGPARPALARPTEGPDDALDEEPAGLEPQPAGQPQPV
;
A
#
# COMPACT_ATOMS: atom_id res chain seq x y z
N GLY A 1 -22.73 -10.73 22.08
CA GLY A 1 -22.18 -11.97 21.48
C GLY A 1 -23.23 -12.95 20.99
N ARG A 2 -24.48 -12.53 20.73
CA ARG A 2 -25.48 -13.36 20.05
C ARG A 2 -25.77 -12.70 18.70
N VAL A 3 -25.84 -13.49 17.64
CA VAL A 3 -26.03 -13.01 16.27
C VAL A 3 -27.53 -13.10 15.94
N CYS A 4 -28.13 -11.96 15.62
CA CYS A 4 -29.47 -11.83 15.06
C CYS A 4 -29.36 -11.26 13.63
N ASP A 5 -30.38 -11.46 12.81
CA ASP A 5 -30.36 -11.00 11.41
C ASP A 5 -30.41 -9.46 11.35
N PHE A 6 -31.23 -8.85 12.21
CA PHE A 6 -31.32 -7.40 12.35
C PHE A 6 -31.49 -6.99 13.81
N TYR A 7 -30.87 -5.87 14.22
CA TYR A 7 -31.06 -5.29 15.54
C TYR A 7 -31.51 -3.84 15.40
N PHE A 8 -32.67 -3.51 15.97
CA PHE A 8 -33.25 -2.18 15.84
C PHE A 8 -34.07 -1.84 17.09
N ASP A 9 -33.85 -0.62 17.61
CA ASP A 9 -34.56 -0.06 18.78
C ASP A 9 -34.61 -0.98 20.00
N GLY A 10 -33.48 -1.60 20.33
CA GLY A 10 -33.39 -2.48 21.51
C GLY A 10 -33.93 -3.89 21.30
N VAL A 11 -34.50 -4.21 20.13
CA VAL A 11 -35.16 -5.48 19.83
C VAL A 11 -34.37 -6.27 18.78
N CYS A 12 -34.16 -7.56 19.03
CA CYS A 12 -33.57 -8.49 18.06
C CYS A 12 -34.64 -8.98 17.08
N TRP A 13 -34.40 -8.82 15.78
CA TRP A 13 -35.28 -9.32 14.73
C TRP A 13 -34.63 -10.54 14.07
N GLU A 14 -35.38 -11.64 14.00
CA GLU A 14 -34.95 -12.87 13.34
C GLU A 14 -35.95 -13.37 12.31
N MET A 15 -35.45 -13.84 11.19
CA MET A 15 -36.25 -14.46 10.15
C MET A 15 -36.41 -15.95 10.43
N ASP A 16 -37.64 -16.43 10.52
CA ASP A 16 -37.93 -17.85 10.61
C ASP A 16 -38.11 -18.44 9.20
N ALA A 17 -37.24 -19.40 8.84
CA ALA A 17 -37.30 -20.10 7.57
C ALA A 17 -38.30 -21.30 7.60
N MET A 18 -39.21 -21.32 8.58
CA MET A 18 -40.24 -22.34 8.84
C MET A 18 -39.73 -23.69 9.38
N ASP A 19 -38.50 -23.76 9.89
CA ASP A 19 -37.90 -24.99 10.42
C ASP A 19 -37.63 -24.96 11.94
N ARG A 20 -37.92 -23.84 12.62
CA ARG A 20 -37.57 -23.61 14.03
C ARG A 20 -38.81 -23.49 14.91
N SER A 21 -38.75 -24.06 16.12
CA SER A 21 -39.80 -23.92 17.12
C SER A 21 -39.62 -22.66 17.97
N SER A 22 -40.69 -22.21 18.63
CA SER A 22 -40.65 -21.09 19.59
C SER A 22 -39.58 -21.26 20.67
N ASP A 23 -39.34 -22.50 21.09
CA ASP A 23 -38.39 -22.85 22.15
C ASP A 23 -36.93 -22.59 21.72
N PHE A 24 -36.63 -22.72 20.42
CA PHE A 24 -35.32 -22.39 19.87
C PHE A 24 -34.99 -20.90 20.06
N PHE A 25 -35.94 -20.02 19.73
CA PHE A 25 -35.73 -18.57 19.82
C PHE A 25 -35.68 -18.10 21.29
N ALA A 26 -36.49 -18.70 22.16
CA ALA A 26 -36.46 -18.45 23.60
C ALA A 26 -35.11 -18.86 24.21
N ALA A 27 -34.56 -20.02 23.81
CA ALA A 27 -33.23 -20.44 24.25
C ALA A 27 -32.11 -19.53 23.68
N LYS A 28 -32.26 -19.07 22.42
CA LYS A 28 -31.28 -18.21 21.75
C LYS A 28 -31.22 -16.81 22.33
N HIS A 29 -32.36 -16.18 22.63
CA HIS A 29 -32.42 -14.78 23.09
C HIS A 29 -32.62 -14.63 24.60
N GLY A 30 -33.01 -15.70 25.30
CA GLY A 30 -33.25 -15.66 26.75
C GLY A 30 -34.30 -14.61 27.10
N GLU A 31 -33.98 -13.72 28.03
CA GLU A 31 -34.86 -12.61 28.45
C GLU A 31 -34.79 -11.38 27.53
N SER A 32 -33.91 -11.37 26.52
CA SER A 32 -33.78 -10.22 25.62
C SER A 32 -35.00 -10.14 24.69
N PRO A 33 -35.57 -8.94 24.46
CA PRO A 33 -36.74 -8.79 23.59
C PRO A 33 -36.37 -9.13 22.14
N TYR A 34 -37.16 -10.02 21.54
CA TYR A 34 -36.98 -10.44 20.16
C TYR A 34 -38.32 -10.51 19.42
N VAL A 35 -38.27 -10.31 18.11
CA VAL A 35 -39.37 -10.49 17.17
C VAL A 35 -38.94 -11.53 16.15
N VAL A 36 -39.74 -12.59 16.01
CA VAL A 36 -39.59 -13.57 14.95
C VAL A 36 -40.51 -13.15 13.82
N VAL A 37 -39.93 -12.95 12.64
CA VAL A 37 -40.67 -12.60 11.44
C VAL A 37 -40.78 -13.84 10.56
N THR A 38 -42.01 -14.23 10.26
CA THR A 38 -42.34 -15.38 9.42
C THR A 38 -42.58 -14.94 7.97
N PRO A 39 -42.50 -15.86 6.99
CA PRO A 39 -42.87 -15.54 5.61
C PRO A 39 -44.31 -15.04 5.48
N GLU A 40 -45.24 -15.49 6.35
CA GLU A 40 -46.60 -14.98 6.47
C GLU A 40 -46.67 -13.48 6.79
N ASP A 41 -45.77 -12.96 7.62
CA ASP A 41 -45.73 -11.53 7.97
C ASP A 41 -45.38 -10.65 6.76
N PHE A 42 -44.73 -11.23 5.75
CA PHE A 42 -44.45 -10.59 4.47
C PHE A 42 -45.50 -10.90 3.40
N ARG A 43 -46.50 -11.76 3.66
CA ARG A 43 -47.49 -12.20 2.65
C ARG A 43 -48.20 -11.02 2.00
N PHE A 44 -48.60 -10.00 2.75
CA PHE A 44 -49.25 -8.81 2.16
C PHE A 44 -48.29 -8.00 1.27
N ARG A 45 -46.99 -7.96 1.58
CA ARG A 45 -45.99 -7.28 0.75
C ARG A 45 -45.68 -8.07 -0.50
N ILE A 46 -45.64 -9.41 -0.41
CA ILE A 46 -45.48 -10.32 -1.54
C ILE A 46 -46.71 -10.23 -2.45
N GLU A 47 -47.93 -10.36 -1.92
CA GLU A 47 -49.17 -10.19 -2.67
C GLU A 47 -49.26 -8.80 -3.28
N ARG A 48 -48.86 -7.74 -2.57
CA ARG A 48 -48.74 -6.39 -3.14
C ARG A 48 -47.68 -6.33 -4.23
N HIS A 49 -46.51 -6.94 -4.08
CA HIS A 49 -45.45 -6.93 -5.10
C HIS A 49 -45.86 -7.73 -6.34
N MET A 50 -46.59 -8.83 -6.18
CA MET A 50 -47.12 -9.64 -7.27
C MET A 50 -48.35 -8.99 -7.94
N ALA A 51 -49.13 -8.21 -7.19
CA ALA A 51 -50.30 -7.47 -7.70
C ALA A 51 -49.95 -6.08 -8.27
N THR A 52 -48.80 -5.51 -7.89
CA THR A 52 -48.22 -4.35 -8.57
C THR A 52 -47.67 -4.90 -9.88
N ALA A 53 -48.18 -4.45 -11.02
CA ALA A 53 -47.80 -5.01 -12.30
C ALA A 53 -46.27 -5.03 -12.45
N HIS A 54 -45.68 -6.23 -12.58
CA HIS A 54 -44.29 -6.38 -13.02
C HIS A 54 -44.01 -5.59 -14.31
N VAL A 55 -45.04 -5.26 -15.09
CA VAL A 55 -45.00 -4.41 -16.27
C VAL A 55 -44.41 -3.01 -16.01
N GLU A 56 -44.56 -2.44 -14.81
CA GLU A 56 -44.10 -1.06 -14.56
C GLU A 56 -42.67 -0.97 -13.99
N ASN A 57 -42.07 -2.07 -13.50
CA ASN A 57 -40.72 -2.06 -12.88
C ASN A 57 -40.00 -3.43 -12.88
N GLY A 58 -40.36 -4.40 -13.74
CA GLY A 58 -39.85 -5.79 -13.71
C GLY A 58 -39.77 -6.44 -15.10
N ASP A 59 -38.96 -7.48 -15.25
CA ASP A 59 -39.04 -8.36 -16.42
C ASP A 59 -40.31 -9.20 -16.33
N PRO A 60 -41.09 -9.35 -17.41
CA PRO A 60 -42.29 -10.17 -17.38
C PRO A 60 -41.91 -11.64 -17.25
N ILE A 61 -42.39 -12.30 -16.19
CA ILE A 61 -42.32 -13.75 -16.06
C ILE A 61 -43.25 -14.35 -17.13
N VAL A 62 -42.67 -15.09 -18.08
CA VAL A 62 -43.41 -15.61 -19.25
C VAL A 62 -44.10 -16.94 -18.93
N SER A 63 -43.49 -17.78 -18.09
CA SER A 63 -44.04 -19.06 -17.65
C SER A 63 -43.48 -19.45 -16.28
N ILE A 64 -44.24 -20.25 -15.52
CA ILE A 64 -43.78 -20.93 -14.30
C ILE A 64 -44.32 -22.35 -14.39
N GLU A 65 -43.43 -23.35 -14.45
CA GLU A 65 -43.80 -24.76 -14.46
C GLU A 65 -43.42 -25.43 -13.14
N TYR A 66 -44.36 -26.17 -12.55
CA TYR A 66 -44.12 -26.83 -11.27
C TYR A 66 -43.40 -28.17 -11.48
N ALA A 67 -42.12 -28.24 -11.14
CA ALA A 67 -41.27 -29.42 -11.33
C ALA A 67 -41.18 -30.36 -10.11
N GLY A 68 -41.85 -30.05 -8.99
CA GLY A 68 -41.82 -30.84 -7.75
C GLY A 68 -41.23 -30.09 -6.55
N LEU A 69 -40.93 -30.82 -5.47
CA LEU A 69 -40.29 -30.29 -4.26
C LEU A 69 -38.78 -30.61 -4.29
N GLU A 70 -38.00 -29.69 -4.85
CA GLU A 70 -36.55 -29.59 -4.65
C GLU A 70 -36.18 -28.11 -4.39
N SER A 71 -34.98 -27.85 -3.87
CA SER A 71 -34.56 -26.54 -3.35
C SER A 71 -34.20 -25.49 -4.42
N THR A 72 -34.87 -25.42 -5.57
CA THR A 72 -34.75 -24.30 -6.54
C THR A 72 -35.86 -24.34 -7.61
N TYR A 73 -36.16 -23.18 -8.21
CA TYR A 73 -37.11 -23.01 -9.33
C TYR A 73 -36.37 -22.87 -10.67
N ASP A 74 -36.92 -23.45 -11.75
CA ASP A 74 -36.56 -23.12 -13.13
C ASP A 74 -37.36 -21.86 -13.56
N ILE A 75 -36.65 -20.77 -13.88
CA ILE A 75 -37.26 -19.48 -14.26
C ILE A 75 -36.85 -19.14 -15.69
N GLU A 76 -37.84 -18.94 -16.57
CA GLU A 76 -37.63 -18.47 -17.94
C GLU A 76 -37.88 -16.95 -18.02
N MET A 77 -36.83 -16.21 -18.39
CA MET A 77 -36.83 -14.74 -18.48
C MET A 77 -37.16 -14.27 -19.91
N ALA A 78 -37.86 -13.15 -20.05
CA ALA A 78 -38.05 -12.52 -21.36
C ALA A 78 -36.70 -12.13 -21.99
N ALA A 79 -36.51 -12.42 -23.28
CA ALA A 79 -35.25 -12.22 -23.99
C ALA A 79 -34.81 -10.73 -24.11
N ASP A 80 -35.73 -9.81 -23.88
CA ASP A 80 -35.58 -8.35 -23.99
C ASP A 80 -35.94 -7.62 -22.68
N GLY A 81 -35.97 -8.34 -21.55
CA GLY A 81 -36.25 -7.77 -20.23
C GLY A 81 -35.21 -6.73 -19.79
N PRO A 82 -35.62 -5.54 -19.30
CA PRO A 82 -34.68 -4.47 -18.91
C PRO A 82 -33.87 -4.74 -17.64
N LEU A 83 -34.25 -5.73 -16.81
CA LEU A 83 -33.82 -5.79 -15.41
C LEU A 83 -33.05 -7.04 -14.99
N ASN A 84 -33.01 -8.10 -15.77
CA ASN A 84 -32.17 -9.27 -15.52
C ASN A 84 -31.60 -9.81 -16.82
N PHE A 85 -30.44 -10.44 -16.74
CA PHE A 85 -29.80 -11.09 -17.89
C PHE A 85 -29.25 -12.45 -17.49
N LEU A 86 -29.18 -13.35 -18.46
CA LEU A 86 -28.55 -14.66 -18.29
C LEU A 86 -27.06 -14.56 -18.62
N ALA A 87 -26.20 -14.80 -17.63
CA ALA A 87 -24.76 -14.93 -17.82
C ALA A 87 -24.34 -16.36 -17.52
N ASN A 88 -23.88 -17.10 -18.53
CA ASN A 88 -23.44 -18.49 -18.41
C ASN A 88 -24.48 -19.43 -17.77
N GLY A 89 -25.77 -19.21 -18.05
CA GLY A 89 -26.88 -20.00 -17.48
C GLY A 89 -27.29 -19.58 -16.07
N ILE A 90 -26.75 -18.49 -15.52
CA ILE A 90 -27.12 -17.92 -14.23
C ILE A 90 -27.91 -16.64 -14.44
N VAL A 91 -29.08 -16.53 -13.79
CA VAL A 91 -29.88 -15.29 -13.79
C VAL A 91 -29.16 -14.24 -12.94
N SER A 92 -28.86 -13.09 -13.53
CA SER A 92 -28.23 -11.96 -12.86
C SER A 92 -29.14 -10.74 -12.87
N HIS A 93 -29.32 -10.12 -11.71
CA HIS A 93 -30.18 -8.95 -11.55
C HIS A 93 -29.43 -7.66 -11.92
N ASN A 94 -29.89 -6.97 -12.97
CA ASN A 94 -29.29 -5.74 -13.51
C ASN A 94 -29.27 -4.61 -12.46
N SER A 95 -30.30 -4.50 -11.62
CA SER A 95 -30.33 -3.51 -10.53
C SER A 95 -29.20 -3.73 -9.51
N HIS A 96 -28.99 -4.98 -9.08
CA HIS A 96 -27.92 -5.35 -8.16
C HIS A 96 -26.54 -5.19 -8.83
N ALA A 97 -26.41 -5.69 -10.07
CA ALA A 97 -25.18 -5.56 -10.86
C ALA A 97 -24.79 -4.09 -11.08
N ALA A 98 -25.73 -3.23 -11.46
CA ALA A 98 -25.49 -1.80 -11.70
C ALA A 98 -25.04 -1.06 -10.42
N CYS A 99 -25.65 -1.36 -9.26
CA CYS A 99 -25.24 -0.78 -7.99
C CYS A 99 -23.79 -1.12 -7.62
N TYR A 100 -23.37 -2.38 -7.79
CA TYR A 100 -21.98 -2.80 -7.54
C TYR A 100 -21.01 -2.29 -8.60
N ALA A 101 -21.44 -2.22 -9.87
CA ALA A 101 -20.65 -1.66 -10.96
C ALA A 101 -20.36 -0.17 -10.71
N LEU A 102 -21.34 0.59 -10.19
CA LEU A 102 -21.14 1.99 -9.83
C LEU A 102 -20.10 2.16 -8.71
N ILE A 103 -20.13 1.32 -7.67
CA ILE A 103 -19.12 1.34 -6.60
C ILE A 103 -17.74 0.98 -7.17
N SER A 104 -17.67 -0.05 -8.02
CA SER A 104 -16.43 -0.48 -8.68
C SER A 104 -15.84 0.60 -9.59
N TYR A 105 -16.70 1.32 -10.33
CA TYR A 105 -16.29 2.45 -11.15
C TYR A 105 -15.76 3.60 -10.29
N ARG A 106 -16.44 3.92 -9.17
CA ARG A 106 -15.98 4.97 -8.25
C ARG A 106 -14.61 4.64 -7.64
N THR A 107 -14.38 3.41 -7.21
CA THR A 107 -13.07 3.01 -6.66
C THR A 107 -11.98 3.02 -7.74
N ALA A 108 -12.28 2.55 -8.95
CA ALA A 108 -11.36 2.64 -10.08
C ALA A 108 -11.03 4.09 -10.46
N TRP A 109 -12.03 4.97 -10.47
CA TRP A 109 -11.85 6.39 -10.74
C TRP A 109 -10.99 7.08 -9.67
N LEU A 110 -11.23 6.80 -8.38
CA LEU A 110 -10.39 7.30 -7.30
C LEU A 110 -8.94 6.81 -7.44
N LYS A 111 -8.74 5.52 -7.69
CA LYS A 111 -7.39 4.97 -7.91
C LYS A 111 -6.69 5.61 -9.12
N ALA A 112 -7.42 5.93 -10.19
CA ALA A 112 -6.84 6.50 -11.40
C ALA A 112 -6.50 8.00 -11.28
N ASN A 113 -7.24 8.77 -10.48
CA ASN A 113 -7.11 10.23 -10.40
C ASN A 113 -6.53 10.74 -9.07
N HIS A 114 -6.70 9.98 -7.99
CA HIS A 114 -6.28 10.29 -6.62
C HIS A 114 -5.64 9.06 -5.99
N CYS A 115 -4.59 8.54 -6.64
CA CYS A 115 -4.02 7.24 -6.32
C CYS A 115 -3.45 7.19 -4.89
N ALA A 116 -2.72 8.23 -4.47
CA ALA A 116 -2.13 8.30 -3.14
C ALA A 116 -3.21 8.34 -2.04
N GLU A 117 -4.24 9.17 -2.21
CA GLU A 117 -5.36 9.28 -1.27
C GLU A 117 -6.18 7.99 -1.21
N TYR A 118 -6.45 7.38 -2.37
CA TYR A 118 -7.14 6.10 -2.45
C TYR A 118 -6.37 5.00 -1.73
N MET A 119 -5.06 4.92 -1.97
CA MET A 119 -4.21 3.92 -1.34
C MET A 119 -4.06 4.18 0.17
N ALA A 120 -3.95 5.43 0.61
CA ALA A 120 -3.95 5.79 2.03
C ALA A 120 -5.25 5.33 2.71
N ALA A 121 -6.41 5.66 2.15
CA ALA A 121 -7.70 5.23 2.67
C ALA A 121 -7.87 3.70 2.67
N LEU A 122 -7.38 3.03 1.62
CA LEU A 122 -7.43 1.57 1.52
C LEU A 122 -6.59 0.91 2.62
N ILE A 123 -5.36 1.41 2.85
CA ILE A 123 -4.47 0.89 3.90
C ILE A 123 -5.08 1.15 5.28
N SER A 124 -5.59 2.35 5.54
CA SER A 124 -6.29 2.69 6.79
C SER A 124 -7.45 1.74 7.06
N SER A 125 -8.24 1.38 6.03
CA SER A 125 -9.39 0.46 6.19
C SER A 125 -9.02 -0.97 6.62
N VAL A 126 -7.75 -1.35 6.50
CA VAL A 126 -7.25 -2.69 6.84
C VAL A 126 -6.13 -2.65 7.88
N MET A 127 -5.91 -1.51 8.54
CA MET A 127 -4.76 -1.31 9.43
C MET A 127 -4.74 -2.28 10.63
N ASP A 128 -5.92 -2.71 11.10
CA ASP A 128 -6.06 -3.72 12.15
C ASP A 128 -5.65 -5.14 11.70
N THR A 129 -5.49 -5.36 10.39
CA THR A 129 -5.08 -6.64 9.83
C THR A 129 -3.58 -6.65 9.54
N LYS A 130 -2.82 -7.24 10.47
CA LYS A 130 -1.35 -7.29 10.46
C LYS A 130 -0.73 -7.72 9.14
N ASP A 131 -1.37 -8.62 8.40
CA ASP A 131 -0.81 -9.20 7.17
C ASP A 131 -1.10 -8.35 5.92
N LYS A 132 -2.02 -7.38 6.00
CA LYS A 132 -2.46 -6.60 4.83
C LYS A 132 -1.71 -5.30 4.64
N VAL A 133 -1.27 -4.66 5.72
CA VAL A 133 -0.50 -3.39 5.63
C VAL A 133 0.79 -3.58 4.83
N PRO A 134 1.63 -4.61 5.08
CA PRO A 134 2.83 -4.83 4.26
C PRO A 134 2.52 -5.09 2.78
N PHE A 135 1.44 -5.84 2.49
CA PHE A 135 1.00 -6.10 1.12
C PHE A 135 0.65 -4.81 0.37
N PHE A 136 -0.14 -3.92 0.99
CA PHE A 136 -0.51 -2.66 0.34
C PHE A 136 0.64 -1.66 0.27
N ALA A 137 1.56 -1.68 1.25
CA ALA A 137 2.78 -0.88 1.18
C ALA A 137 3.65 -1.25 -0.03
N ALA A 138 3.84 -2.55 -0.29
CA ALA A 138 4.54 -3.01 -1.49
C ALA A 138 3.82 -2.56 -2.79
N LYS A 139 2.48 -2.56 -2.80
CA LYS A 139 1.71 -2.04 -3.94
C LYS A 139 1.85 -0.54 -4.15
N CYS A 140 1.98 0.25 -3.09
CA CYS A 140 2.29 1.68 -3.20
C CYS A 140 3.67 1.88 -3.84
N GLU A 141 4.67 1.11 -3.43
CA GLU A 141 6.02 1.18 -4.01
C GLU A 141 6.03 0.82 -5.51
N GLU A 142 5.30 -0.23 -5.91
CA GLU A 142 5.08 -0.56 -7.35
C GLU A 142 4.43 0.59 -8.14
N MET A 143 3.57 1.39 -7.48
CA MET A 143 2.90 2.55 -8.07
C MET A 143 3.74 3.84 -8.02
N GLY A 144 4.97 3.78 -7.46
CA GLY A 144 5.83 4.94 -7.28
C GLY A 144 5.40 5.88 -6.16
N ILE A 145 4.58 5.40 -5.22
CA ILE A 145 4.10 6.15 -4.05
C ILE A 145 4.94 5.71 -2.85
N GLY A 146 5.72 6.62 -2.28
CA GLY A 146 6.50 6.36 -1.08
C GLY A 146 5.60 6.11 0.13
N VAL A 147 5.97 5.15 0.98
CA VAL A 147 5.31 4.93 2.27
C VAL A 147 6.28 5.33 3.38
N LEU A 148 6.07 6.53 3.91
CA LEU A 148 6.95 7.20 4.87
C LEU A 148 6.65 6.74 6.30
N PRO A 149 7.67 6.61 7.16
CA PRO A 149 7.48 6.30 8.58
C PRO A 149 6.54 7.32 9.25
N PRO A 150 5.90 6.94 10.37
CA PRO A 150 5.11 7.89 11.13
C PRO A 150 5.99 9.06 11.59
N ASP A 151 5.38 10.18 11.95
CA ASP A 151 6.07 11.33 12.53
C ASP A 151 5.16 12.00 13.56
N VAL A 152 5.62 12.19 14.80
CA VAL A 152 4.83 12.80 15.87
C VAL A 152 4.36 14.22 15.53
N ASN A 153 5.09 14.92 14.64
CA ASN A 153 4.77 16.28 14.23
C ASN A 153 3.81 16.35 13.03
N ILE A 154 3.64 15.26 12.27
CA ILE A 154 2.90 15.29 10.98
C ILE A 154 1.77 14.25 10.94
N SER A 155 2.00 13.05 11.46
CA SER A 155 1.04 11.94 11.40
C SER A 155 -0.23 12.21 12.22
N ASP A 156 -1.32 11.56 11.81
CA ASP A 156 -2.60 11.48 12.51
C ASP A 156 -2.88 10.02 12.92
N HIS A 157 -4.10 9.69 13.35
CA HIS A 157 -4.55 8.32 13.60
C HIS A 157 -4.34 7.41 12.39
N GLU A 158 -4.89 7.83 11.25
CA GLU A 158 -4.90 7.10 10.00
C GLU A 158 -3.72 7.47 9.10
N PHE A 159 -3.52 6.72 8.01
CA PHE A 159 -2.55 7.06 6.98
C PHE A 159 -2.96 8.36 6.28
N VAL A 160 -2.01 9.28 6.11
CA VAL A 160 -2.25 10.60 5.51
C VAL A 160 -1.36 10.82 4.30
N VAL A 161 -1.84 11.55 3.30
CA VAL A 161 -1.01 11.94 2.15
C VAL A 161 -0.15 13.15 2.53
N SER A 162 1.14 13.06 2.27
CA SER A 162 2.14 14.08 2.58
C SER A 162 3.09 14.22 1.40
N GLY A 163 3.00 15.34 0.67
CA GLY A 163 3.88 15.62 -0.46
C GLY A 163 3.75 14.65 -1.65
N GLY A 164 2.58 14.01 -1.83
CA GLY A 164 2.36 12.99 -2.86
C GLY A 164 2.65 11.55 -2.40
N ASP A 165 3.32 11.39 -1.27
CA ASP A 165 3.58 10.11 -0.61
C ASP A 165 2.55 9.84 0.50
N ILE A 166 2.56 8.63 1.04
CA ILE A 166 1.69 8.21 2.13
C ILE A 166 2.52 8.13 3.41
N ARG A 167 2.10 8.84 4.46
CA ARG A 167 2.72 8.77 5.78
C ARG A 167 1.92 7.84 6.69
N PHE A 168 2.63 7.00 7.44
CA PHE A 168 2.04 6.09 8.41
C PHE A 168 1.24 6.84 9.50
N GLY A 169 0.06 6.31 9.79
CA GLY A 169 -0.74 6.72 10.95
C GLY A 169 -0.14 6.23 12.27
N LEU A 170 -0.31 6.99 13.33
CA LEU A 170 0.21 6.67 14.67
C LEU A 170 -0.52 5.47 15.30
N ASP A 171 -1.79 5.22 14.94
CA ASP A 171 -2.54 4.06 15.44
C ASP A 171 -2.00 2.73 14.89
N ALA A 172 -1.22 2.76 13.79
CA ALA A 172 -0.56 1.57 13.26
C ALA A 172 0.66 1.13 14.10
N VAL A 173 1.15 1.96 15.01
CA VAL A 173 2.31 1.65 15.85
C VAL A 173 1.90 0.75 17.01
N LYS A 174 2.57 -0.39 17.15
CA LYS A 174 2.22 -1.39 18.16
C LYS A 174 2.39 -0.83 19.57
N GLY A 175 1.29 -0.83 20.34
CA GLY A 175 1.28 -0.34 21.72
C GLY A 175 0.99 1.16 21.85
N VAL A 176 0.77 1.85 20.73
CA VAL A 176 0.19 3.20 20.69
C VAL A 176 -1.31 3.00 20.44
N GLY A 177 -2.14 3.41 21.40
CA GLY A 177 -3.60 3.36 21.27
C GLY A 177 -4.18 4.72 20.93
N TYR A 178 -5.46 4.75 20.56
CA TYR A 178 -6.19 5.97 20.21
C TYR A 178 -5.99 7.13 21.22
N ALA A 179 -6.11 6.84 22.52
CA ALA A 179 -5.93 7.85 23.57
C ALA A 179 -4.49 8.40 23.65
N ALA A 180 -3.49 7.60 23.28
CA ALA A 180 -2.10 8.05 23.21
C ALA A 180 -1.92 9.03 22.03
N VAL A 181 -2.52 8.73 20.88
CA VAL A 181 -2.46 9.61 19.69
C VAL A 181 -3.17 10.93 19.94
N GLU A 182 -4.36 10.92 20.57
CA GLU A 182 -5.05 12.15 20.94
C GLU A 182 -4.25 13.00 21.93
N ALA A 183 -3.56 12.38 22.89
CA ALA A 183 -2.68 13.11 23.81
C ALA A 183 -1.47 13.74 23.09
N ILE A 184 -0.88 13.04 22.11
CA ILE A 184 0.22 13.57 21.28
C ILE A 184 -0.26 14.76 20.45
N LYS A 185 -1.43 14.64 19.81
CA LYS A 185 -2.03 15.70 18.99
C LYS A 185 -2.39 16.92 19.84
N ALA A 186 -3.06 16.72 20.97
CA ALA A 186 -3.41 17.81 21.87
C ALA A 186 -2.16 18.55 22.37
N ALA A 187 -1.11 17.82 22.76
CA ALA A 187 0.16 18.42 23.15
C ALA A 187 0.77 19.22 22.00
N ARG A 188 0.82 18.65 20.78
CA ARG A 188 1.33 19.30 19.56
C ARG A 188 0.56 20.57 19.20
N ASP A 189 -0.77 20.55 19.29
CA ASP A 189 -1.63 21.68 18.93
C ASP A 189 -1.49 22.85 19.92
N ASP A 190 -1.24 22.56 21.21
CA ASP A 190 -1.06 23.58 22.26
C ASP A 190 0.32 24.27 22.20
N GLY A 191 1.40 23.49 22.02
CA GLY A 191 2.77 24.00 22.10
C GLY A 191 3.57 24.00 20.79
N GLY A 192 2.95 23.66 19.66
CA GLY A 192 3.62 23.54 18.36
C GLY A 192 4.44 22.25 18.17
N PRO A 193 5.24 22.14 17.10
CA PRO A 193 6.05 20.95 16.81
C PRO A 193 7.04 20.62 17.93
N PHE A 194 7.23 19.32 18.20
CA PHE A 194 8.26 18.84 19.12
C PHE A 194 9.64 18.93 18.48
N THR A 195 10.59 19.55 19.16
CA THR A 195 11.97 19.70 18.68
C THR A 195 12.92 18.62 19.21
N SER A 196 12.54 17.89 20.27
CA SER A 196 13.34 16.81 20.86
C SER A 196 12.49 15.80 21.63
N LEU A 197 13.06 14.63 21.92
CA LEU A 197 12.44 13.62 22.81
C LEU A 197 12.17 14.18 24.22
N TRP A 198 13.02 15.08 24.71
CA TRP A 198 12.88 15.72 26.02
C TRP A 198 11.62 16.59 26.08
N GLU A 199 11.43 17.39 25.05
CA GLU A 199 10.25 18.27 24.93
C GLU A 199 8.96 17.45 24.81
N PHE A 200 9.00 16.38 24.02
CA PHE A 200 7.88 15.44 23.91
C PHE A 200 7.51 14.84 25.28
N CYS A 201 8.50 14.34 26.03
CA CYS A 201 8.28 13.77 27.37
C CYS A 201 7.76 14.81 28.39
N ALA A 202 8.12 16.08 28.24
CA ALA A 202 7.66 17.16 29.11
C ALA A 202 6.22 17.57 28.83
N ARG A 203 5.79 17.55 27.56
CA ARG A 203 4.47 18.05 27.12
C ARG A 203 3.38 16.98 27.07
N VAL A 204 3.72 15.73 26.78
CA VAL A 204 2.74 14.64 26.62
C VAL A 204 2.45 13.95 27.95
N ASP A 205 1.17 13.68 28.25
CA ASP A 205 0.76 13.00 29.49
C ASP A 205 1.32 11.55 29.54
N PRO A 206 2.18 11.21 30.51
CA PRO A 206 2.77 9.88 30.66
C PRO A 206 1.75 8.80 31.03
N ARG A 207 0.54 9.16 31.50
CA ARG A 207 -0.57 8.22 31.72
C ARG A 207 -1.19 7.78 30.39
N ALA A 208 -1.25 8.66 29.41
CA ALA A 208 -1.74 8.36 28.07
C ALA A 208 -0.66 7.67 27.23
N VAL A 209 0.58 8.17 27.28
CA VAL A 209 1.72 7.65 26.51
C VAL A 209 2.78 7.07 27.45
N ASN A 210 2.67 5.77 27.71
CA ASN A 210 3.60 5.07 28.59
C ASN A 210 4.98 4.82 27.95
N LYS A 211 5.96 4.37 28.74
CA LYS A 211 7.34 4.12 28.28
C LYS A 211 7.40 3.21 27.05
N LYS A 212 6.61 2.13 27.02
CA LYS A 212 6.60 1.18 25.89
C LYS A 212 6.07 1.82 24.61
N ALA A 213 5.08 2.71 24.71
CA ALA A 213 4.58 3.46 23.57
C ALA A 213 5.65 4.41 23.01
N ILE A 214 6.39 5.11 23.88
CA ILE A 214 7.50 5.99 23.45
C ILE A 214 8.63 5.16 22.82
N GLU A 215 9.01 4.02 23.41
CA GLU A 215 9.98 3.09 22.82
C GLU A 215 9.56 2.65 21.41
N ALA A 216 8.28 2.30 21.22
CA ALA A 216 7.75 1.91 19.92
C ALA A 216 7.78 3.06 18.90
N LEU A 217 7.41 4.27 19.31
CA LEU A 217 7.45 5.49 18.49
C LEU A 217 8.89 5.82 18.05
N VAL A 218 9.87 5.72 18.96
CA VAL A 218 11.29 5.92 18.61
C VAL A 218 11.75 4.84 17.62
N LYS A 219 11.45 3.56 17.89
CA LYS A 219 11.86 2.44 17.03
C LYS A 219 11.28 2.53 15.62
N CYS A 220 10.02 2.95 15.45
CA CYS A 220 9.40 3.09 14.13
C CYS A 220 9.76 4.39 13.39
N GLY A 221 10.61 5.26 13.98
CA GLY A 221 11.07 6.49 13.33
C GLY A 221 10.14 7.70 13.48
N ALA A 222 9.20 7.65 14.43
CA ALA A 222 8.24 8.74 14.68
C ALA A 222 8.88 10.07 15.09
N PHE A 223 10.14 10.06 15.51
CA PHE A 223 10.89 11.25 15.91
C PHE A 223 11.90 11.71 14.85
N SER A 224 11.79 11.24 13.60
CA SER A 224 12.75 11.63 12.55
C SER A 224 12.83 13.15 12.32
N SER A 225 11.76 13.89 12.59
CA SER A 225 11.73 15.36 12.52
C SER A 225 12.54 16.07 13.62
N THR A 226 12.93 15.39 14.71
CA THR A 226 13.78 16.00 15.76
C THR A 226 15.27 15.97 15.40
N GLY A 227 15.66 15.16 14.41
CA GLY A 227 17.06 15.04 13.95
C GLY A 227 17.95 14.15 14.82
N ASP A 228 17.42 13.56 15.89
CA ASP A 228 18.15 12.64 16.76
C ASP A 228 18.12 11.19 16.25
N THR A 229 19.14 10.40 16.62
CA THR A 229 19.21 8.97 16.25
C THR A 229 18.29 8.12 17.13
N ARG A 230 17.76 7.01 16.57
CA ARG A 230 16.87 6.12 17.32
C ARG A 230 17.58 5.48 18.51
N LYS A 231 18.79 4.97 18.28
CA LYS A 231 19.61 4.36 19.34
C LYS A 231 19.99 5.38 20.42
N GLY A 232 20.38 6.59 20.03
CA GLY A 232 20.62 7.69 20.97
C GLY A 232 19.41 8.03 21.83
N MET A 233 18.25 8.20 21.20
CA MET A 233 16.99 8.49 21.90
C MET A 233 16.61 7.39 22.91
N LEU A 234 16.75 6.11 22.53
CA LEU A 234 16.50 4.99 23.44
C LEU A 234 17.46 4.97 24.64
N ALA A 235 18.71 5.39 24.46
CA ALA A 235 19.69 5.47 25.55
C ALA A 235 19.34 6.52 26.60
N VAL A 236 18.68 7.61 26.22
CA VAL A 236 18.31 8.71 27.13
C VAL A 236 16.83 8.67 27.57
N LEU A 237 16.03 7.75 27.02
CA LEU A 237 14.59 7.71 27.22
C LEU A 237 14.16 7.71 28.70
N GLU A 238 14.81 6.91 29.55
CA GLU A 238 14.47 6.85 30.98
C GLU A 238 14.67 8.20 31.68
N GLN A 239 15.75 8.89 31.32
CA GLN A 239 16.07 10.20 31.87
C GLN A 239 15.08 11.26 31.35
N ALA A 240 14.74 11.20 30.06
CA ALA A 240 13.77 12.11 29.44
C ALA A 240 12.39 11.98 30.06
N GLN A 241 11.92 10.75 30.27
CA GLN A 241 10.63 10.51 30.89
C GLN A 241 10.59 10.97 32.35
N ALA A 242 11.65 10.71 33.13
CA ALA A 242 11.75 11.17 34.51
C ALA A 242 11.76 12.70 34.62
N ALA A 243 12.50 13.37 33.73
CA ALA A 243 12.54 14.83 33.68
C ALA A 243 11.18 15.44 33.27
N GLY A 244 10.50 14.84 32.29
CA GLY A 244 9.18 15.27 31.86
C GLY A 244 8.12 15.12 32.95
N GLN A 245 8.09 13.97 33.64
CA GLN A 245 7.22 13.75 34.79
C GLN A 245 7.44 14.77 35.91
N LYS A 246 8.70 15.07 36.21
CA LYS A 246 9.03 16.09 37.22
C LYS A 246 8.53 17.47 36.78
N THR A 247 8.73 17.84 35.52
CA THR A 247 8.27 19.12 34.97
C THR A 247 6.75 19.28 35.10
N GLN A 248 5.99 18.23 34.77
CA GLN A 248 4.52 18.23 34.92
C GLN A 248 4.09 18.30 36.39
N GLN A 249 4.75 17.57 37.29
CA GLN A 249 4.48 17.65 38.74
C GLN A 249 4.77 19.05 39.30
N ASP A 250 5.89 19.66 38.93
CA ASP A 250 6.27 21.00 39.38
C ASP A 250 5.27 22.06 38.88
N ALA A 251 4.70 21.87 37.68
CA ALA A 251 3.62 22.69 37.14
C ALA A 251 2.29 22.49 37.90
N GLU A 252 1.90 21.24 38.19
CA GLU A 252 0.68 20.92 38.95
C GLU A 252 0.72 21.45 40.40
N ILE A 253 1.89 21.40 41.04
CA ILE A 253 2.12 21.90 42.41
C ILE A 253 2.24 23.44 42.43
N GLY A 254 2.32 24.09 41.25
CA GLY A 254 2.49 25.54 41.13
C GLY A 254 3.89 26.05 41.49
N GLN A 255 4.88 25.16 41.59
CA GLN A 255 6.26 25.53 41.91
C GLN A 255 7.02 26.17 40.75
N GLY A 256 6.54 26.00 39.50
CA GLY A 256 7.10 26.73 38.34
C GLY A 256 7.00 28.25 38.50
N SER A 257 5.97 28.75 39.19
CA SER A 257 5.72 30.19 39.37
C SER A 257 6.49 30.80 40.55
N ILE A 258 6.97 30.01 41.52
CA ILE A 258 7.65 30.57 42.70
C ILE A 258 8.97 31.25 42.34
N PHE A 259 9.75 30.69 41.41
CA PHE A 259 11.00 31.31 40.96
C PHE A 259 10.78 32.48 39.99
N ASP A 260 9.70 32.44 39.21
CA ASP A 260 9.28 33.54 38.33
C ASP A 260 8.73 34.73 39.13
N MET A 261 8.16 34.48 40.32
CA MET A 261 7.62 35.50 41.23
C MET A 261 8.69 36.15 42.13
N PHE A 262 9.94 35.65 42.13
CA PHE A 262 11.07 36.31 42.80
C PHE A 262 11.81 37.29 41.88
N ASP A 263 11.40 37.43 40.62
CA ASP A 263 11.96 38.39 39.68
C ASP A 263 10.95 39.51 39.36
N GLU A 264 10.56 40.28 40.37
CA GLU A 264 9.92 41.58 40.13
C GLU A 264 10.97 42.67 39.86
N PRO A 265 10.68 43.61 38.93
CA PRO A 265 11.69 44.33 38.17
C PRO A 265 12.17 45.60 38.89
N ALA A 266 13.49 45.71 39.06
CA ALA A 266 14.13 47.01 39.24
C ALA A 266 14.21 47.76 37.90
N SER A 267 13.12 48.46 37.56
CA SER A 267 13.04 49.65 36.69
C SER A 267 14.15 49.91 35.64
N GLY A 268 13.82 49.82 34.36
CA GLY A 268 14.57 50.50 33.29
C GLY A 268 14.31 49.96 31.88
N ALA A 269 13.51 50.69 31.10
CA ALA A 269 13.12 50.35 29.73
C ALA A 269 14.30 50.21 28.75
N GLY A 270 14.26 49.15 27.92
CA GLY A 270 15.20 48.96 26.79
C GLY A 270 15.12 47.59 26.14
N SER A 271 14.03 47.34 25.39
CA SER A 271 13.83 46.38 24.30
C SER A 271 14.86 45.24 24.04
N GLY A 272 14.38 43.99 24.09
CA GLY A 272 14.57 43.08 22.94
C GLY A 272 15.29 41.73 23.10
N ALA A 273 15.47 41.15 24.29
CA ALA A 273 16.13 39.84 24.41
C ALA A 273 15.79 39.07 25.72
N ALA A 274 14.52 38.85 26.04
CA ALA A 274 14.12 38.15 27.28
C ALA A 274 13.04 37.08 27.04
N ALA A 275 13.30 36.13 26.13
CA ALA A 275 12.46 34.94 25.94
C ALA A 275 13.29 33.64 25.75
N GLU A 276 14.55 33.61 26.20
CA GLU A 276 15.38 32.38 26.24
C GLU A 276 15.75 31.96 27.68
N ALA A 277 15.01 32.43 28.68
CA ALA A 277 15.30 32.13 30.09
C ALA A 277 14.77 30.74 30.49
N PHE A 278 15.71 29.84 30.81
CA PHE A 278 15.54 28.52 31.44
C PHE A 278 14.93 27.38 30.60
N ALA A 279 15.43 27.15 29.38
CA ALA A 279 15.37 25.80 28.84
C ALA A 279 16.21 24.87 29.73
N PRO A 280 15.64 23.83 30.38
CA PRO A 280 16.43 22.86 31.12
C PRO A 280 17.53 22.28 30.23
N ALA A 281 18.78 22.39 30.68
CA ALA A 281 19.94 21.84 29.98
C ALA A 281 19.91 20.30 30.11
N TYR A 282 19.25 19.65 29.17
CA TYR A 282 19.23 18.19 29.08
C TYR A 282 20.57 17.67 28.55
N PRO A 283 21.00 16.46 28.96
CA PRO A 283 22.15 15.82 28.35
C PRO A 283 21.89 15.60 26.85
N PRO A 284 22.92 15.80 25.99
CA PRO A 284 22.76 15.63 24.55
C PRO A 284 22.41 14.18 24.21
N VAL A 285 21.56 13.99 23.21
CA VAL A 285 21.24 12.66 22.69
C VAL A 285 22.50 12.13 21.97
N PRO A 286 22.96 10.90 22.28
CA PRO A 286 24.08 10.30 21.55
C PRO A 286 23.81 10.22 20.05
N SER A 287 24.84 10.45 19.23
CA SER A 287 24.74 10.39 17.76
C SER A 287 24.96 8.98 17.19
N GLU A 288 25.11 7.97 18.05
CA GLU A 288 25.27 6.59 17.62
C GLU A 288 23.93 6.04 17.14
N GLU A 289 23.90 5.44 15.95
CA GLU A 289 22.71 4.80 15.37
C GLU A 289 22.88 3.28 15.30
N PHE A 290 21.78 2.56 15.18
CA PHE A 290 21.78 1.12 14.94
C PHE A 290 22.52 0.75 13.64
N GLU A 291 23.18 -0.41 13.65
CA GLU A 291 23.59 -1.04 12.39
C GLU A 291 22.33 -1.43 11.59
N GLN A 292 22.42 -1.43 10.26
CA GLN A 292 21.24 -1.53 9.39
C GLN A 292 20.37 -2.78 9.65
N GLY A 293 20.97 -3.94 9.94
CA GLY A 293 20.21 -5.14 10.29
C GLY A 293 19.45 -5.02 11.61
N GLU A 294 20.04 -4.38 12.61
CA GLU A 294 19.40 -4.13 13.91
C GLU A 294 18.30 -3.06 13.76
N LEU A 295 18.54 -2.02 12.94
CA LEU A 295 17.56 -0.98 12.61
C LEU A 295 16.29 -1.59 12.00
N LEU A 296 16.45 -2.45 11.00
CA LEU A 296 15.33 -3.13 10.36
C LEU A 296 14.58 -4.06 11.33
N ALA A 297 15.30 -4.71 12.25
CA ALA A 297 14.69 -5.55 13.28
C ALA A 297 13.84 -4.73 14.26
N VAL A 298 14.32 -3.58 14.73
CA VAL A 298 13.56 -2.73 15.65
C VAL A 298 12.36 -2.05 14.97
N GLU A 299 12.47 -1.67 13.69
CA GLU A 299 11.34 -1.16 12.91
C GLU A 299 10.23 -2.20 12.78
N LYS A 300 10.60 -3.42 12.38
CA LYS A 300 9.68 -4.53 12.27
C LYS A 300 9.03 -4.88 13.61
N GLU A 301 9.77 -4.83 14.71
CA GLU A 301 9.21 -5.05 16.05
C GLU A 301 8.10 -4.03 16.38
N ALA A 302 8.33 -2.77 16.01
CA ALA A 302 7.46 -1.64 16.37
C ALA A 302 6.22 -1.50 15.47
N ILE A 303 6.34 -1.73 14.16
CA ILE A 303 5.25 -1.47 13.21
C ILE A 303 4.88 -2.70 12.35
N GLY A 304 5.68 -3.76 12.39
CA GLY A 304 5.41 -5.00 11.66
C GLY A 304 5.90 -5.01 10.20
N LEU A 305 6.61 -3.98 9.75
CA LEU A 305 7.19 -3.88 8.41
C LEU A 305 8.57 -3.23 8.44
N PHE A 306 9.32 -3.44 7.35
CA PHE A 306 10.60 -2.79 7.11
C PHE A 306 10.36 -1.44 6.44
N LEU A 307 10.49 -0.34 7.19
CA LEU A 307 10.21 1.02 6.70
C LEU A 307 11.42 1.62 5.96
N SER A 308 12.62 1.44 6.52
CA SER A 308 13.82 2.12 6.01
C SER A 308 14.39 1.49 4.74
N ALA A 309 14.33 0.16 4.60
CA ALA A 309 14.82 -0.55 3.43
C ALA A 309 14.29 -1.98 3.37
N HIS A 310 13.95 -2.44 2.17
CA HIS A 310 13.67 -3.86 1.95
C HIS A 310 14.90 -4.72 2.32
N PRO A 311 14.77 -5.81 3.09
CA PRO A 311 15.92 -6.61 3.56
C PRO A 311 16.79 -7.17 2.43
N LEU A 312 16.18 -7.46 1.29
CA LEU A 312 16.93 -7.88 0.10
C LEU A 312 17.83 -6.80 -0.47
N LYS A 313 17.53 -5.50 -0.30
CA LYS A 313 18.24 -4.42 -0.99
C LYS A 313 19.74 -4.46 -0.73
N GLU A 314 20.15 -4.83 0.49
CA GLU A 314 21.56 -4.90 0.84
C GLU A 314 22.29 -6.07 0.19
N VAL A 315 21.64 -7.23 0.21
CA VAL A 315 22.18 -8.53 -0.21
C VAL A 315 21.82 -8.87 -1.66
N ARG A 316 21.05 -8.01 -2.34
CA ARG A 316 20.43 -8.26 -3.65
C ARG A 316 21.45 -8.72 -4.68
N GLU A 317 22.53 -7.97 -4.84
CA GLU A 317 23.55 -8.30 -5.85
C GLU A 317 24.23 -9.63 -5.54
N ALA A 318 24.45 -9.95 -4.25
CA ALA A 318 25.01 -11.22 -3.84
C ALA A 318 24.04 -12.38 -4.07
N LEU A 319 22.75 -12.16 -3.84
CA LEU A 319 21.70 -13.14 -4.12
C LEU A 319 21.56 -13.36 -5.63
N TYR A 320 21.49 -12.29 -6.41
CA TYR A 320 21.39 -12.33 -7.87
C TYR A 320 22.59 -13.00 -8.54
N ALA A 321 23.77 -12.96 -7.91
CA ALA A 321 24.93 -13.72 -8.37
C ALA A 321 24.79 -15.25 -8.18
N LYS A 322 23.83 -15.72 -7.39
CA LYS A 322 23.59 -17.14 -7.07
C LYS A 322 22.34 -17.71 -7.73
N VAL A 323 21.41 -16.87 -8.18
CA VAL A 323 20.19 -17.30 -8.88
C VAL A 323 20.44 -17.45 -10.37
N THR A 324 19.69 -18.35 -11.01
CA THR A 324 19.70 -18.54 -12.48
C THR A 324 18.54 -17.83 -13.16
N CYS A 325 17.53 -17.43 -12.39
CA CYS A 325 16.32 -16.77 -12.87
C CYS A 325 15.83 -15.81 -11.79
N ARG A 326 15.45 -14.58 -12.18
CA ARG A 326 14.77 -13.62 -11.30
C ARG A 326 13.29 -13.96 -11.22
N LEU A 327 12.62 -13.59 -10.13
CA LEU A 327 11.22 -13.98 -9.93
C LEU A 327 10.30 -13.36 -10.98
N GLY A 328 10.54 -12.11 -11.38
CA GLY A 328 9.78 -11.45 -12.45
C GLY A 328 9.86 -12.16 -13.82
N ALA A 329 10.92 -12.94 -14.07
CA ALA A 329 11.13 -13.66 -15.33
C ALA A 329 10.71 -15.14 -15.28
N ILE A 330 10.15 -15.61 -14.16
CA ILE A 330 9.83 -17.03 -13.98
C ILE A 330 8.69 -17.50 -14.87
N GLY A 331 7.75 -16.59 -15.20
CA GLY A 331 6.63 -16.87 -16.08
C GLY A 331 7.06 -17.22 -17.51
N ASP A 332 8.23 -16.73 -17.95
CA ASP A 332 8.77 -16.97 -19.30
C ASP A 332 9.58 -18.28 -19.40
N ARG A 333 9.85 -18.94 -18.27
CA ARG A 333 10.54 -20.23 -18.25
C ARG A 333 9.60 -21.33 -18.72
N LYS A 334 10.18 -22.44 -19.17
CA LYS A 334 9.38 -23.60 -19.61
C LYS A 334 8.91 -24.39 -18.40
N ASP A 335 7.77 -25.05 -18.53
CA ASP A 335 7.32 -26.05 -17.56
C ASP A 335 8.41 -27.11 -17.36
N LYS A 336 8.64 -27.47 -16.10
CA LYS A 336 9.68 -28.42 -15.65
C LYS A 336 11.12 -27.96 -15.82
N ASP A 337 11.35 -26.70 -16.13
CA ASP A 337 12.70 -26.15 -16.16
C ASP A 337 13.29 -26.06 -14.75
N PHE A 338 14.59 -26.34 -14.62
CA PHE A 338 15.27 -26.29 -13.33
C PHE A 338 15.84 -24.89 -13.10
N VAL A 339 15.48 -24.28 -11.97
CA VAL A 339 15.84 -22.91 -11.65
C VAL A 339 16.37 -22.79 -10.22
N ALA A 340 17.37 -21.94 -10.03
CA ALA A 340 17.71 -21.36 -8.76
C ALA A 340 17.11 -19.96 -8.70
N VAL A 341 16.29 -19.69 -7.69
CA VAL A 341 15.63 -18.41 -7.44
C VAL A 341 15.91 -17.98 -6.01
N GLY A 342 15.75 -16.70 -5.71
CA GLY A 342 16.01 -16.19 -4.39
C GLY A 342 15.14 -14.99 -4.09
N GLY A 343 14.71 -14.89 -2.84
CA GLY A 343 13.83 -13.83 -2.38
C GLY A 343 13.61 -13.89 -0.88
N ILE A 344 12.88 -12.92 -0.35
CA ILE A 344 12.44 -12.90 1.04
C ILE A 344 11.10 -13.62 1.15
N VAL A 345 10.91 -14.43 2.19
CA VAL A 345 9.62 -15.08 2.43
C VAL A 345 8.60 -14.05 2.93
N THR A 346 7.55 -13.81 2.16
CA THR A 346 6.46 -12.91 2.54
C THR A 346 5.31 -13.64 3.22
N GLN A 347 5.11 -14.92 2.90
CA GLN A 347 4.07 -15.75 3.48
C GLN A 347 4.54 -17.20 3.60
N ALA A 348 4.19 -17.88 4.69
CA ALA A 348 4.43 -19.31 4.86
C ALA A 348 3.20 -19.99 5.46
N LYS A 349 2.67 -21.02 4.79
CA LYS A 349 1.47 -21.74 5.21
C LYS A 349 1.68 -23.25 5.14
N LYS A 350 1.64 -23.90 6.30
CA LYS A 350 1.61 -25.35 6.42
C LYS A 350 0.21 -25.90 6.19
N ILE A 351 0.15 -27.03 5.52
CA ILE A 351 -1.07 -27.77 5.25
C ILE A 351 -0.78 -29.27 5.32
N ARG A 352 -1.78 -30.02 5.74
CA ARG A 352 -1.70 -31.47 5.77
C ARG A 352 -2.22 -32.04 4.47
N THR A 353 -1.43 -32.88 3.82
CA THR A 353 -1.81 -33.58 2.59
C THR A 353 -2.92 -34.59 2.87
N LYS A 354 -3.55 -35.10 1.81
CA LYS A 354 -4.48 -36.24 1.90
C LYS A 354 -3.81 -37.51 2.45
N SER A 355 -2.48 -37.66 2.30
CA SER A 355 -1.69 -38.75 2.87
C SER A 355 -1.37 -38.56 4.37
N GLY A 356 -1.71 -37.41 4.95
CA GLY A 356 -1.46 -37.10 6.37
C GLY A 356 -0.10 -36.45 6.64
N GLU A 357 0.75 -36.31 5.63
CA GLU A 357 2.06 -35.66 5.74
C GLU A 357 1.94 -34.14 5.64
N MET A 358 2.91 -33.43 6.20
CA MET A 358 2.93 -31.97 6.19
C MET A 358 3.62 -31.46 4.94
N MET A 359 2.99 -30.55 4.23
CA MET A 359 3.58 -29.77 3.14
C MET A 359 3.44 -28.27 3.45
N MET A 360 4.21 -27.43 2.77
CA MET A 360 4.16 -25.98 2.94
C MET A 360 4.09 -25.28 1.59
N PHE A 361 3.19 -24.30 1.51
CA PHE A 361 3.24 -23.25 0.49
C PHE A 361 3.90 -22.03 1.13
N ALA A 362 4.95 -21.51 0.51
CA ALA A 362 5.55 -20.24 0.90
C ALA A 362 5.61 -19.30 -0.31
N THR A 363 5.50 -18.01 -0.09
CA THR A 363 5.67 -17.00 -1.16
C THR A 363 6.99 -16.28 -0.91
N ILE A 364 7.81 -16.18 -1.97
CA ILE A 364 9.04 -15.39 -1.94
C ILE A 364 8.91 -14.19 -2.89
N ASP A 365 9.50 -13.06 -2.51
CA ASP A 365 9.54 -11.81 -3.27
C ASP A 365 10.99 -11.36 -3.50
N ASP A 366 11.32 -10.80 -4.67
CA ASP A 366 12.66 -10.32 -5.02
C ASP A 366 12.73 -8.86 -5.50
N LEU A 367 11.71 -8.05 -5.20
CA LEU A 367 11.46 -6.68 -5.72
C LEU A 367 11.09 -6.59 -7.20
N GLU A 368 11.43 -7.58 -8.03
CA GLU A 368 11.07 -7.63 -9.45
C GLU A 368 9.83 -8.51 -9.68
N GLY A 369 9.50 -9.39 -8.73
CA GLY A 369 8.26 -10.13 -8.70
C GLY A 369 8.16 -11.05 -7.48
N GLN A 370 7.04 -11.77 -7.40
CA GLN A 370 6.77 -12.77 -6.37
C GLN A 370 6.44 -14.12 -7.00
N VAL A 371 6.82 -15.21 -6.34
CA VAL A 371 6.45 -16.58 -6.75
C VAL A 371 6.10 -17.44 -5.55
N GLU A 372 5.13 -18.33 -5.73
CA GLU A 372 4.83 -19.37 -4.75
C GLU A 372 5.83 -20.52 -4.91
N ILE A 373 6.46 -20.91 -3.79
CA ILE A 373 7.29 -22.10 -3.68
C ILE A 373 6.53 -23.19 -2.91
N LEU A 374 6.62 -24.42 -3.42
CA LEU A 374 6.01 -25.59 -2.81
C LEU A 374 7.08 -26.48 -2.18
N LEU A 375 7.00 -26.68 -0.88
CA LEU A 375 7.87 -27.58 -0.12
C LEU A 375 7.13 -28.88 0.18
N PHE A 376 7.60 -29.97 -0.44
CA PHE A 376 7.15 -31.32 -0.12
C PHE A 376 7.68 -31.77 1.25
N PRO A 377 7.08 -32.81 1.87
CA PRO A 377 7.44 -33.23 3.24
C PRO A 377 8.94 -33.45 3.47
N LYS A 378 9.66 -33.99 2.48
CA LYS A 378 11.10 -34.18 2.55
C LYS A 378 11.86 -32.86 2.65
N THR A 379 11.62 -31.92 1.73
CA THR A 379 12.27 -30.60 1.71
C THR A 379 11.90 -29.79 2.95
N LEU A 380 10.63 -29.85 3.39
CA LEU A 380 10.14 -29.17 4.59
C LEU A 380 10.79 -29.70 5.89
N ALA A 381 11.13 -30.99 5.94
CA ALA A 381 11.82 -31.58 7.09
C ALA A 381 13.31 -31.20 7.14
N GLU A 382 13.92 -30.88 6.00
CA GLU A 382 15.32 -30.42 5.93
C GLU A 382 15.44 -28.96 6.35
N PHE A 383 14.52 -28.10 5.90
CA PHE A 383 14.47 -26.70 6.28
C PHE A 383 13.02 -26.18 6.27
N GLU A 384 12.65 -25.44 7.31
CA GLU A 384 11.34 -24.83 7.44
C GLU A 384 11.43 -23.30 7.32
N PRO A 385 11.13 -22.74 6.13
CA PRO A 385 11.09 -21.30 5.89
C PRO A 385 10.24 -20.55 6.92
N GLN A 386 10.79 -19.47 7.46
CA GLN A 386 10.05 -18.50 8.25
C GLN A 386 9.83 -17.21 7.44
N VAL A 387 8.76 -16.49 7.77
CA VAL A 387 8.49 -15.16 7.18
C VAL A 387 9.67 -14.23 7.50
N ASP A 388 10.05 -13.43 6.51
CA ASP A 388 11.19 -12.50 6.49
C ASP A 388 12.59 -13.13 6.40
N GLU A 389 12.69 -14.44 6.19
CA GLU A 389 13.96 -15.06 5.83
C GLU A 389 14.28 -14.85 4.36
N VAL A 390 15.53 -14.50 4.07
CA VAL A 390 16.05 -14.48 2.69
C VAL A 390 16.51 -15.88 2.35
N LEU A 391 15.97 -16.44 1.26
CA LEU A 391 16.22 -17.81 0.86
C LEU A 391 16.84 -17.89 -0.52
N LEU A 392 17.63 -18.93 -0.73
CA LEU A 392 18.01 -19.45 -2.04
C LEU A 392 17.28 -20.78 -2.24
N VAL A 393 16.41 -20.82 -3.25
CA VAL A 393 15.59 -21.98 -3.57
C VAL A 393 16.03 -22.57 -4.89
N LYS A 394 16.36 -23.86 -4.91
CA LYS A 394 16.55 -24.61 -6.15
C LYS A 394 15.37 -25.53 -6.34
N GLY A 395 14.77 -25.45 -7.51
CA GLY A 395 13.54 -26.15 -7.78
C GLY A 395 13.21 -26.27 -9.24
N THR A 396 12.04 -26.83 -9.48
CA THR A 396 11.51 -27.05 -10.81
C THR A 396 10.31 -26.15 -11.02
N VAL A 397 10.29 -25.40 -12.12
CA VAL A 397 9.14 -24.56 -12.50
C VAL A 397 7.94 -25.46 -12.82
N SER A 398 6.77 -25.09 -12.32
CA SER A 398 5.50 -25.77 -12.56
C SER A 398 4.44 -24.72 -12.93
N HIS A 399 3.92 -24.79 -14.15
CA HIS A 399 2.78 -23.98 -14.53
C HIS A 399 1.48 -24.75 -14.26
N GLY A 400 0.63 -24.21 -13.38
CA GLY A 400 -0.67 -24.79 -13.05
C GLY A 400 -1.83 -23.85 -13.36
N GLU A 401 -3.05 -24.32 -13.13
CA GLU A 401 -4.28 -23.51 -13.31
C GLU A 401 -4.31 -22.24 -12.44
N LYS A 402 -3.62 -22.27 -11.29
CA LYS A 402 -3.54 -21.14 -10.35
C LYS A 402 -2.36 -20.20 -10.59
N GLY A 403 -1.54 -20.45 -11.62
CA GLY A 403 -0.34 -19.67 -11.94
C GLY A 403 0.94 -20.50 -11.91
N THR A 404 2.07 -19.80 -12.00
CA THR A 404 3.42 -20.38 -11.98
C THR A 404 3.92 -20.53 -10.56
N ALA A 405 4.39 -21.73 -10.21
CA ALA A 405 4.99 -22.03 -8.91
C ALA A 405 6.34 -22.75 -9.09
N VAL A 406 7.16 -22.76 -8.04
CA VAL A 406 8.43 -23.51 -8.01
C VAL A 406 8.31 -24.67 -7.03
N LEU A 407 8.47 -25.90 -7.53
CA LEU A 407 8.57 -27.10 -6.71
C LEU A 407 9.96 -27.14 -6.09
N ALA A 408 10.08 -26.86 -4.80
CA ALA A 408 11.36 -26.72 -4.13
C ALA A 408 12.01 -28.08 -3.89
N ASN A 409 13.17 -28.28 -4.52
CA ASN A 409 14.03 -29.45 -4.32
C ASN A 409 15.03 -29.23 -3.17
N GLN A 410 15.52 -28.00 -3.02
CA GLN A 410 16.43 -27.57 -1.96
C GLN A 410 16.10 -26.14 -1.58
N VAL A 411 16.10 -25.85 -0.28
CA VAL A 411 15.90 -24.50 0.28
C VAL A 411 16.99 -24.25 1.29
N ASP A 412 17.79 -23.22 1.05
CA ASP A 412 18.87 -22.82 1.95
C ASP A 412 18.65 -21.37 2.41
N PRO A 413 18.86 -21.05 3.71
CA PRO A 413 18.90 -19.67 4.16
C PRO A 413 20.09 -18.96 3.51
N PHE A 414 19.87 -17.75 3.02
CA PHE A 414 20.89 -16.96 2.35
C PHE A 414 21.38 -15.84 3.27
N THR A 415 22.50 -16.10 3.95
CA THR A 415 23.18 -15.14 4.81
C THR A 415 24.58 -14.87 4.25
N PRO A 416 24.73 -13.99 3.25
CA PRO A 416 26.03 -13.72 2.65
C PRO A 416 26.92 -12.97 3.64
N SER A 417 28.22 -13.24 3.58
CA SER A 417 29.20 -12.45 4.33
C SER A 417 29.32 -11.03 3.76
N GLN A 418 29.73 -10.06 4.59
CA GLN A 418 29.95 -8.67 4.13
C GLN A 418 30.92 -8.60 2.93
N ALA A 419 31.94 -9.46 2.92
CA ALA A 419 32.89 -9.55 1.82
C ALA A 419 32.28 -10.10 0.52
N GLU A 420 31.24 -10.94 0.58
CA GLU A 420 30.50 -11.38 -0.61
C GLU A 420 29.58 -10.27 -1.13
N VAL A 421 28.90 -9.55 -0.23
CA VAL A 421 28.06 -8.41 -0.59
C VAL A 421 28.87 -7.32 -1.33
N VAL A 422 30.01 -6.93 -0.77
CA VAL A 422 30.88 -5.91 -1.39
C VAL A 422 31.38 -6.37 -2.77
N ARG A 423 31.87 -7.61 -2.88
CA ARG A 423 32.34 -8.16 -4.16
C ARG A 423 31.23 -8.22 -5.21
N ALA A 424 30.03 -8.62 -4.81
CA ALA A 424 28.89 -8.70 -5.72
C ALA A 424 28.45 -7.31 -6.19
N ARG A 425 28.40 -6.32 -5.31
CA ARG A 425 28.11 -4.92 -5.69
C ARG A 425 29.15 -4.36 -6.66
N GLU A 426 30.43 -4.59 -6.41
CA GLU A 426 31.50 -4.17 -7.33
C GLU A 426 31.39 -4.85 -8.70
N ALA A 427 31.06 -6.15 -8.73
CA ALA A 427 30.87 -6.89 -9.97
C ALA A 427 29.65 -6.38 -10.74
N ALA A 428 28.53 -6.11 -10.05
CA ALA A 428 27.33 -5.54 -10.64
C ALA A 428 27.58 -4.12 -11.20
N ALA A 429 28.36 -3.30 -10.50
CA ALA A 429 28.75 -1.97 -10.98
C ALA A 429 29.65 -2.02 -12.24
N LYS A 430 30.42 -3.10 -12.41
CA LYS A 430 31.26 -3.36 -13.60
C LYS A 430 30.52 -4.12 -14.71
N ALA A 431 29.36 -4.70 -14.43
CA ALA A 431 28.56 -5.38 -15.43
C ALA A 431 28.05 -4.37 -16.46
N PRO A 432 28.03 -4.72 -17.75
CA PRO A 432 27.42 -3.85 -18.75
C PRO A 432 25.96 -3.62 -18.38
N LYS A 433 25.60 -2.36 -18.09
CA LYS A 433 24.20 -1.96 -17.86
C LYS A 433 23.37 -2.45 -19.04
N ALA A 434 22.15 -2.92 -18.75
CA ALA A 434 21.16 -3.23 -19.78
C ALA A 434 21.11 -2.03 -20.75
N PRO A 435 21.07 -2.28 -22.07
CA PRO A 435 21.11 -1.20 -23.04
C PRO A 435 19.92 -0.26 -22.80
N ASP A 436 20.20 1.04 -22.79
CA ASP A 436 19.20 2.06 -22.47
C ASP A 436 17.94 1.87 -23.32
N ALA A 437 16.78 1.98 -22.68
CA ALA A 437 15.50 1.92 -23.37
C ALA A 437 15.42 3.05 -24.40
N LEU A 438 15.03 2.72 -25.63
CA LEU A 438 14.75 3.68 -26.68
C LEU A 438 13.47 4.43 -26.35
N ARG A 439 13.62 5.67 -25.87
CA ARG A 439 12.50 6.55 -25.53
C ARG A 439 12.13 7.43 -26.72
N LEU A 440 10.91 7.25 -27.21
CA LEU A 440 10.32 7.99 -28.31
C LEU A 440 9.27 8.95 -27.77
N ARG A 441 9.12 10.11 -28.41
CA ARG A 441 8.04 11.06 -28.13
C ARG A 441 7.36 11.43 -29.43
N ALA A 442 6.03 11.40 -29.45
CA ALA A 442 5.26 11.82 -30.60
C ALA A 442 3.95 12.51 -30.20
N ASP A 443 3.44 13.36 -31.08
CA ASP A 443 2.16 14.05 -30.90
C ASP A 443 1.04 13.25 -31.57
N ALA A 444 0.18 12.63 -30.77
CA ALA A 444 -0.89 11.76 -31.28
C ALA A 444 -1.89 12.52 -32.17
N ARG A 445 -1.98 13.85 -32.05
CA ARG A 445 -2.90 14.68 -32.86
C ARG A 445 -2.42 14.87 -34.30
N ARG A 446 -1.15 14.56 -34.57
CA ARG A 446 -0.49 14.77 -35.87
C ARG A 446 -0.13 13.47 -36.59
N LEU A 447 -0.48 12.34 -35.98
CA LEU A 447 -0.14 11.01 -36.47
C LEU A 447 -1.37 10.27 -37.01
N PRO A 448 -1.20 9.41 -38.02
CA PRO A 448 -2.27 8.55 -38.50
C PRO A 448 -2.62 7.48 -37.46
N ALA A 449 -3.84 6.94 -37.52
CA ALA A 449 -4.28 5.86 -36.64
C ALA A 449 -3.44 4.57 -36.79
N SER A 450 -2.74 4.39 -37.92
CA SER A 450 -1.86 3.24 -38.20
C SER A 450 -0.51 3.30 -37.50
N VAL A 451 -0.14 4.44 -36.90
CA VAL A 451 1.24 4.70 -36.43
C VAL A 451 1.76 3.62 -35.49
N ILE A 452 0.92 3.05 -34.63
CA ILE A 452 1.33 2.00 -33.70
C ILE A 452 1.67 0.70 -34.43
N ASP A 453 0.90 0.34 -35.45
CA ASP A 453 1.15 -0.88 -36.23
C ASP A 453 2.34 -0.69 -37.17
N ASP A 454 2.52 0.52 -37.73
CA ASP A 454 3.71 0.88 -38.50
C ASP A 454 4.99 0.78 -37.65
N LEU A 455 4.94 1.27 -36.40
CA LEU A 455 6.05 1.14 -35.43
C LEU A 455 6.32 -0.31 -35.04
N LYS A 456 5.29 -1.13 -34.80
CA LYS A 456 5.46 -2.57 -34.54
C LYS A 456 6.17 -3.27 -35.70
N HIS A 457 5.75 -2.99 -36.93
CA HIS A 457 6.40 -3.54 -38.13
C HIS A 457 7.86 -3.10 -38.25
N LEU A 458 8.16 -1.84 -37.96
CA LEU A 458 9.52 -1.32 -37.96
C LEU A 458 10.40 -2.01 -36.89
N PHE A 459 9.90 -2.16 -35.67
CA PHE A 459 10.67 -2.77 -34.58
C PHE A 459 11.01 -4.25 -34.84
N LEU A 460 10.10 -4.98 -35.50
CA LEU A 460 10.37 -6.36 -35.92
C LEU A 460 11.50 -6.47 -36.98
N GLN A 461 11.76 -5.40 -37.74
CA GLN A 461 12.84 -5.37 -38.73
C GLN A 461 14.20 -5.01 -38.14
N HIS A 462 14.22 -4.42 -36.93
CA HIS A 462 15.42 -3.96 -36.23
C HIS A 462 15.60 -4.62 -34.86
N PRO A 463 15.65 -5.96 -34.75
CA PRO A 463 15.67 -6.65 -33.47
C PRO A 463 16.93 -6.33 -32.65
N GLY A 464 16.75 -6.13 -31.36
CA GLY A 464 17.85 -5.90 -30.42
C GLY A 464 17.45 -6.05 -28.96
N ALA A 465 18.21 -5.43 -28.07
CA ALA A 465 18.09 -5.64 -26.63
C ALA A 465 17.49 -4.44 -25.88
N SER A 466 17.31 -3.29 -26.54
CA SER A 466 16.70 -2.09 -25.94
C SER A 466 15.17 -2.18 -25.98
N GLU A 467 14.53 -1.92 -24.85
CA GLU A 467 13.07 -1.75 -24.79
C GLU A 467 12.65 -0.44 -25.45
N VAL A 468 11.44 -0.39 -26.01
CA VAL A 468 10.91 0.82 -26.63
C VAL A 468 9.77 1.39 -25.78
N VAL A 469 9.93 2.66 -25.40
CA VAL A 469 8.91 3.42 -24.66
C VAL A 469 8.47 4.59 -25.51
N LEU A 470 7.19 4.67 -25.85
CA LEU A 470 6.61 5.77 -26.61
C LEU A 470 5.76 6.66 -25.70
N LYS A 471 6.17 7.92 -25.54
CA LYS A 471 5.36 8.99 -24.95
C LYS A 471 4.52 9.64 -26.05
N LEU A 472 3.20 9.49 -25.95
CA LEU A 472 2.22 10.14 -26.83
C LEU A 472 1.63 11.37 -26.15
N ASP A 473 1.80 12.54 -26.73
CA ASP A 473 1.08 13.75 -26.31
C ASP A 473 -0.33 13.70 -26.93
N THR A 474 -1.39 13.58 -26.10
CA THR A 474 -2.79 13.58 -26.54
C THR A 474 -3.52 14.85 -26.11
N SER A 475 -4.78 15.04 -26.52
CA SER A 475 -5.61 16.18 -26.05
C SER A 475 -5.83 16.19 -24.55
N ASP A 476 -5.79 15.02 -23.92
CA ASP A 476 -6.12 14.82 -22.50
C ASP A 476 -4.86 14.64 -21.65
N GLY A 477 -3.68 14.94 -22.21
CA GLY A 477 -2.37 14.83 -21.56
C GLY A 477 -1.46 13.74 -22.14
N PRO A 478 -0.24 13.57 -21.58
CA PRO A 478 0.70 12.57 -22.07
C PRO A 478 0.28 11.14 -21.66
N ARG A 479 0.44 10.20 -22.58
CA ARG A 479 0.28 8.75 -22.35
C ARG A 479 1.59 8.04 -22.64
N PHE A 480 1.89 7.00 -21.88
CA PHE A 480 3.08 6.18 -22.06
C PHE A 480 2.68 4.79 -22.56
N LEU A 481 3.30 4.35 -23.65
CA LEU A 481 3.13 3.02 -24.21
C LEU A 481 4.47 2.30 -24.11
N LEU A 482 4.48 1.18 -23.39
CA LEU A 482 5.58 0.23 -23.39
C LEU A 482 5.30 -0.83 -24.45
N PHE A 483 6.20 -0.99 -25.42
CA PHE A 483 6.08 -2.07 -26.39
C PHE A 483 6.54 -3.38 -25.74
N GLY A 484 5.86 -4.49 -26.09
CA GLY A 484 6.15 -5.82 -25.55
C GLY A 484 7.57 -6.32 -25.85
N SER A 485 7.99 -7.37 -25.15
CA SER A 485 9.34 -7.96 -25.27
C SER A 485 9.72 -8.41 -26.68
N GLU A 486 8.73 -8.71 -27.53
CA GLU A 486 8.90 -9.06 -28.95
C GLU A 486 9.33 -7.88 -29.85
N PHE A 487 9.21 -6.64 -29.36
CA PHE A 487 9.54 -5.41 -30.08
C PHE A 487 10.81 -4.72 -29.53
N LYS A 488 11.71 -5.47 -28.88
CA LYS A 488 13.01 -4.92 -28.47
C LYS A 488 13.88 -4.67 -29.68
N VAL A 489 14.57 -3.52 -29.69
CA VAL A 489 15.29 -3.03 -30.86
C VAL A 489 16.76 -2.77 -30.60
N LYS A 490 17.53 -2.67 -31.69
CA LYS A 490 18.88 -2.13 -31.66
C LYS A 490 18.82 -0.65 -32.11
N PRO A 491 19.16 0.32 -31.26
CA PRO A 491 19.08 1.74 -31.61
C PRO A 491 20.27 2.13 -32.49
N ASP A 492 20.23 1.74 -33.77
CA ASP A 492 21.22 2.12 -34.77
C ASP A 492 20.74 3.28 -35.66
N ALA A 493 21.62 3.73 -36.56
CA ALA A 493 21.33 4.83 -37.45
C ALA A 493 20.22 4.50 -38.48
N GLY A 494 20.03 3.23 -38.82
CA GLY A 494 19.00 2.77 -39.75
C GLY A 494 17.61 2.91 -39.13
N LEU A 495 17.42 2.33 -37.93
CA LEU A 495 16.18 2.47 -37.18
C LEU A 495 15.81 3.93 -36.95
N ARG A 496 16.78 4.78 -36.64
CA ARG A 496 16.54 6.21 -36.37
C ARG A 496 16.04 6.96 -37.62
N ALA A 497 16.60 6.68 -38.79
CA ALA A 497 16.16 7.31 -40.03
C ALA A 497 14.73 6.91 -40.41
N GLU A 498 14.36 5.65 -40.19
CA GLU A 498 13.00 5.15 -40.45
C GLU A 498 11.99 5.67 -39.42
N LEU A 499 12.38 5.80 -38.16
CA LEU A 499 11.56 6.44 -37.12
C LEU A 499 11.26 7.91 -37.45
N ASP A 500 12.26 8.65 -37.93
CA ASP A 500 12.08 10.05 -38.34
C ASP A 500 11.11 10.19 -39.53
N ALA A 501 11.01 9.17 -40.39
CA ALA A 501 10.05 9.14 -41.50
C ALA A 501 8.61 8.89 -41.03
N ILE A 502 8.43 8.06 -39.99
CA ILE A 502 7.09 7.70 -39.46
C ILE A 502 6.58 8.77 -38.48
N LEU A 503 7.43 9.27 -37.59
CA LEU A 503 7.03 10.15 -36.49
C LEU A 503 7.28 11.65 -36.78
N GLY A 504 7.87 11.98 -37.93
CA GLY A 504 8.50 13.29 -38.15
C GLY A 504 9.83 13.38 -37.39
N PRO A 505 10.54 14.54 -37.38
CA PRO A 505 11.82 14.68 -36.68
C PRO A 505 11.63 14.40 -35.19
N ALA A 506 11.90 13.15 -34.80
CA ALA A 506 11.75 12.71 -33.44
C ALA A 506 12.96 13.28 -32.70
N ARG A 507 12.72 14.11 -31.68
CA ARG A 507 13.79 14.47 -30.76
C ARG A 507 13.95 13.28 -29.81
N PRO A 508 15.01 12.45 -29.91
CA PRO A 508 15.30 11.54 -28.82
C PRO A 508 15.60 12.39 -27.59
N ALA A 509 14.79 12.25 -26.56
CA ALA A 509 15.18 12.71 -25.24
C ALA A 509 16.22 11.72 -24.71
N LEU A 510 17.50 11.95 -25.03
CA LEU A 510 18.61 11.36 -24.29
C LEU A 510 18.67 12.08 -22.93
N ALA A 511 17.76 11.73 -22.02
CA ALA A 511 17.87 12.15 -20.63
C ALA A 511 18.98 11.32 -19.98
N ARG A 512 20.01 11.99 -19.45
CA ARG A 512 20.97 11.38 -18.54
C ARG A 512 20.22 10.89 -17.28
N PRO A 513 20.69 9.83 -16.61
CA PRO A 513 20.02 9.29 -15.45
C PRO A 513 20.37 10.12 -14.20
N THR A 514 19.76 11.29 -14.05
CA THR A 514 19.55 12.02 -12.78
C THR A 514 18.85 13.34 -13.11
N GLU A 515 17.54 13.41 -12.98
CA GLU A 515 16.77 14.63 -12.67
C GLU A 515 15.32 14.20 -12.47
N GLY A 516 14.79 14.47 -11.27
CA GLY A 516 13.41 14.17 -10.88
C GLY A 516 12.40 15.12 -11.53
N PRO A 517 11.10 14.97 -11.23
CA PRO A 517 10.04 15.69 -11.93
C PRO A 517 9.98 17.21 -11.70
N ASP A 518 10.82 17.79 -10.85
CA ASP A 518 10.59 19.15 -10.29
C ASP A 518 11.46 20.30 -10.83
N ASP A 519 12.51 20.07 -11.64
CA ASP A 519 13.44 21.16 -12.02
C ASP A 519 13.26 21.72 -13.45
N ALA A 520 12.04 21.68 -14.00
CA ALA A 520 11.73 22.27 -15.31
C ALA A 520 10.76 23.45 -15.22
N LEU A 521 11.06 24.43 -14.35
CA LEU A 521 10.41 25.74 -14.33
C LEU A 521 11.47 26.83 -14.14
N ASP A 522 12.22 27.14 -15.19
CA ASP A 522 12.84 28.46 -15.39
C ASP A 522 13.53 28.52 -16.75
N GLU A 523 12.77 28.75 -17.83
CA GLU A 523 13.27 29.46 -19.01
C GLU A 523 12.09 30.25 -19.64
N GLU A 524 11.97 31.54 -19.31
CA GLU A 524 11.14 32.47 -20.05
C GLU A 524 11.71 32.71 -21.46
N PRO A 525 10.89 32.73 -22.52
CA PRO A 525 11.32 33.24 -23.81
C PRO A 525 11.23 34.78 -23.83
N ALA A 526 12.37 35.40 -24.11
CA ALA A 526 12.49 36.82 -24.36
C ALA A 526 11.60 37.31 -25.52
N GLY A 527 10.89 38.41 -25.27
CA GLY A 527 10.64 39.46 -26.26
C GLY A 527 9.32 39.42 -27.02
N LEU A 528 8.31 40.11 -26.49
CA LEU A 528 7.32 40.85 -27.28
C LEU A 528 6.80 42.04 -26.45
N GLU A 529 7.02 43.25 -26.94
CA GLU A 529 6.63 44.52 -26.32
C GLU A 529 5.10 44.68 -26.17
N PRO A 530 4.64 45.45 -25.17
CA PRO A 530 3.22 45.54 -24.80
C PRO A 530 2.47 46.57 -25.65
N GLN A 531 1.26 46.23 -26.11
CA GLN A 531 0.27 47.22 -26.57
C GLN A 531 -0.70 47.59 -25.44
N PRO A 532 -1.13 48.87 -25.35
CA PRO A 532 -1.73 49.42 -24.13
C PRO A 532 -3.22 49.12 -24.00
N ALA A 533 -3.65 49.15 -22.74
CA ALA A 533 -4.99 48.93 -22.23
C ALA A 533 -6.09 49.73 -22.95
N GLY A 534 -7.14 49.02 -23.36
CA GLY A 534 -8.45 49.56 -23.74
C GLY A 534 -9.52 49.03 -22.79
N GLN A 535 -10.08 49.94 -21.99
CA GLN A 535 -11.12 49.72 -20.98
C GLN A 535 -12.50 49.31 -21.57
N PRO A 536 -13.43 48.83 -20.72
CA PRO A 536 -14.50 47.89 -21.04
C PRO A 536 -15.78 48.58 -21.51
N GLN A 537 -16.71 47.85 -22.13
CA GLN A 537 -18.16 48.15 -22.08
C GLN A 537 -19.02 46.93 -22.49
N PRO A 538 -20.32 46.92 -22.09
CA PRO A 538 -21.03 45.74 -21.60
C PRO A 538 -22.07 45.17 -22.58
N VAL A 539 -22.48 43.92 -22.37
CA VAL A 539 -23.82 43.43 -21.95
C VAL A 539 -23.73 41.90 -21.84
#